data_AF-A0A653HCJ0-F1
#
_entry.id   AF-A0A653HCJ0-F1
#
_cell.length_a   1.000
_cell.length_b   1.000
_cell.length_c   1.000
_cell.angle_alpha   90.00
_cell.angle_beta   90.00
_cell.angle_gamma   90.00
#
_symmetry.space_group_name_H-M   'P 1'
#
loop_
_entity.id
_entity.type
_entity.pdbx_description
1 polymer ?
#
loop_
_entity_poly.entity_id
_entity_poly.type
_entity_poly.pdbx_seq_one_letter_code
_entity_poly.pdbx_strand_id
1 'polypeptide(L)'
;MTDLYFLIRWLCRAIVSSLFGDVNIINPENVPLYGSVIFVGNHNNQFIDACVLIANIPRQVRFIIAEKSMRRAVIGKLASIVGCISVKRPDDLKFKGIGHIFWEKDQKLIKGINTRFKLDVQPGDKLLTQNRIFSVNKIESETELYIYDTINIECDDIINGVSFRIIPKVNQTEVYNLVTNSLKNGDTIGIFPEGGSHDRTNLLPLKPGVAIMTLCALADGMEDVSIIPIGLSYSKLYQLQGCVTLFYGDAIIVNQDLCKDYNINKRETISKLLIKIEEGMRSCMLTSKDHNTSRCIELCVSLYTPERMTISKNKIYNNLQLFCKMFWKFGNSKEIQSLCYELNCYEKLLNANKIKDDEVWMLKQSTSAATLKFIEHICSLIFCVIFGMTFSFLWLPLVAISIYLAENHRKTSLKNSTVKIQGGDVVASYKVLVLLVLLPTFNLMYGLFFSLYIYETWLKRIAFMIVSICILPICYYINLNYSVQIPTLLRQMKILLKVICGIINVWRDNERELINTRHELQLKVRNVVSTLGHHVSDNFLEQLYRNVPKFVVDADTKRLIMGKDEWVPIIERSQLEYREEIL
;
A
#
# COMPACT_ATOMS: atom_id res chain seq x y z
N MET A 1 -3.53 -6.11 30.79
CA MET A 1 -3.82 -6.15 29.33
C MET A 1 -3.27 -4.91 28.63
N THR A 2 -3.52 -3.70 29.17
CA THR A 2 -2.95 -2.42 28.71
C THR A 2 -1.42 -2.43 28.57
N ASP A 3 -0.68 -2.93 29.57
CA ASP A 3 0.79 -2.96 29.52
C ASP A 3 1.33 -3.81 28.36
N LEU A 4 0.63 -4.92 28.06
CA LEU A 4 0.99 -5.82 26.98
C LEU A 4 0.66 -5.22 25.61
N TYR A 5 -0.39 -4.39 25.52
CA TYR A 5 -0.66 -3.59 24.33
C TYR A 5 0.46 -2.56 24.08
N PHE A 6 0.95 -1.86 25.11
CA PHE A 6 2.07 -0.93 24.95
C PHE A 6 3.35 -1.62 24.49
N LEU A 7 3.63 -2.84 24.97
CA LEU A 7 4.73 -3.66 24.47
C LEU A 7 4.57 -4.00 22.99
N ILE A 8 3.36 -4.41 22.56
CA ILE A 8 3.09 -4.65 21.14
C ILE A 8 3.21 -3.37 20.33
N ARG A 9 2.73 -2.24 20.83
CA ARG A 9 2.86 -0.96 20.15
C ARG A 9 4.31 -0.54 19.98
N TRP A 10 5.14 -0.76 21.00
CA TRP A 10 6.59 -0.56 20.92
C TRP A 10 7.22 -1.48 19.87
N LEU A 11 6.84 -2.76 19.85
CA LEU A 11 7.30 -3.72 18.84
C LEU A 11 6.88 -3.30 17.42
N CYS A 12 5.62 -2.88 17.22
CA CYS A 12 5.13 -2.37 15.94
C CYS A 12 5.91 -1.12 15.51
N ARG A 13 6.24 -0.20 16.44
CA ARG A 13 7.10 0.96 16.13
C ARG A 13 8.49 0.54 15.68
N ALA A 14 9.12 -0.42 16.36
CA ALA A 14 10.44 -0.95 15.99
C ALA A 14 10.42 -1.64 14.61
N ILE A 15 9.36 -2.39 14.31
CA ILE A 15 9.15 -3.02 13.00
C ILE A 15 9.00 -1.94 11.92
N VAL A 16 8.12 -0.96 12.14
CA VAL A 16 7.85 0.13 11.20
C VAL A 16 9.12 0.95 10.94
N SER A 17 9.90 1.30 11.98
CA SER A 17 11.16 2.04 11.81
C SER A 17 12.27 1.25 11.11
N SER A 18 12.22 -0.07 11.18
CA SER A 18 13.15 -0.97 10.46
C SER A 18 12.79 -1.13 8.98
N LEU A 19 11.48 -1.17 8.68
CA LEU A 19 10.98 -1.35 7.31
C LEU A 19 10.91 -0.07 6.51
N PHE A 20 10.60 1.05 7.17
CA PHE A 20 10.38 2.34 6.56
C PHE A 20 11.41 3.33 7.07
N GLY A 21 12.19 3.90 6.16
CA GLY A 21 13.11 5.00 6.50
C GLY A 21 12.34 6.25 6.90
N ASP A 22 11.11 6.40 6.38
CA ASP A 22 10.24 7.54 6.62
C ASP A 22 8.78 7.13 6.79
N VAL A 23 8.16 7.64 7.87
CA VAL A 23 6.74 7.50 8.17
C VAL A 23 6.13 8.90 8.20
N ASN A 24 5.35 9.24 7.17
CA ASN A 24 4.68 10.54 7.10
C ASN A 24 3.26 10.41 7.62
N ILE A 25 2.87 11.29 8.54
CA ILE A 25 1.51 11.37 9.08
C ILE A 25 0.89 12.68 8.61
N ILE A 26 -0.25 12.58 7.94
CA ILE A 26 -1.01 13.71 7.41
C ILE A 26 -2.32 13.82 8.20
N ASN A 27 -2.61 15.04 8.64
CA ASN A 27 -3.76 15.44 9.44
C ASN A 27 -3.92 14.63 10.75
N PRO A 28 -2.87 14.49 11.60
CA PRO A 28 -3.01 13.80 12.89
C PRO A 28 -4.10 14.39 13.80
N GLU A 29 -4.42 15.67 13.63
CA GLU A 29 -5.49 16.39 14.33
C GLU A 29 -6.90 15.85 14.06
N ASN A 30 -7.11 15.16 12.94
CA ASN A 30 -8.40 14.55 12.59
C ASN A 30 -8.72 13.31 13.45
N VAL A 31 -7.79 12.85 14.29
CA VAL A 31 -7.99 11.66 15.14
C VAL A 31 -8.54 12.07 16.52
N PRO A 32 -9.80 11.71 16.86
CA PRO A 32 -10.40 11.98 18.15
C PRO A 32 -9.69 11.22 19.26
N LEU A 33 -9.38 11.94 20.35
CA LEU A 33 -8.76 11.37 21.54
C LEU A 33 -9.73 10.50 22.36
N TYR A 34 -11.03 10.78 22.27
CA TYR A 34 -12.12 10.12 23.02
C TYR A 34 -13.29 9.75 22.09
N GLY A 35 -14.28 9.04 22.62
CA GLY A 35 -15.48 8.63 21.89
C GLY A 35 -15.29 7.41 20.98
N SER A 36 -16.39 6.89 20.46
CA SER A 36 -16.43 5.65 19.68
C SER A 36 -15.98 5.89 18.24
N VAL A 37 -14.85 5.28 17.86
CA VAL A 37 -14.22 5.52 16.56
C VAL A 37 -14.04 4.23 15.78
N ILE A 38 -14.44 4.25 14.51
CA ILE A 38 -14.15 3.20 13.53
C ILE A 38 -13.17 3.75 12.50
N PHE A 39 -11.94 3.23 12.50
CA PHE A 39 -10.95 3.51 11.47
C PHE A 39 -11.16 2.59 10.28
N VAL A 40 -11.25 3.17 9.09
CA VAL A 40 -11.55 2.46 7.85
C VAL A 40 -10.43 2.72 6.84
N GLY A 41 -9.59 1.72 6.57
CA GLY A 41 -8.42 1.88 5.71
C GLY A 41 -8.43 0.99 4.46
N ASN A 42 -7.63 1.34 3.46
CA ASN A 42 -7.29 0.44 2.35
C ASN A 42 -6.28 -0.62 2.78
N HIS A 43 -6.24 -1.77 2.08
CA HIS A 43 -5.46 -2.93 2.52
C HIS A 43 -4.41 -3.36 1.50
N ASN A 44 -3.24 -2.74 1.54
CA ASN A 44 -2.19 -2.98 0.54
C ASN A 44 -1.10 -3.94 1.03
N ASN A 45 -0.92 -4.17 2.34
CA ASN A 45 0.17 -4.99 2.88
C ASN A 45 -0.21 -5.79 4.14
N GLN A 46 -1.40 -6.39 4.19
CA GLN A 46 -1.76 -7.40 5.20
C GLN A 46 -1.34 -7.02 6.65
N PHE A 47 -0.29 -7.66 7.17
CA PHE A 47 0.19 -7.48 8.53
C PHE A 47 0.86 -6.12 8.77
N ILE A 48 1.54 -5.59 7.76
CA ILE A 48 2.25 -4.30 7.86
C ILE A 48 1.25 -3.15 8.01
N ASP A 49 0.11 -3.20 7.32
CA ASP A 49 -0.94 -2.18 7.45
C ASP A 49 -1.37 -2.04 8.92
N ALA A 50 -1.68 -3.15 9.58
CA ALA A 50 -2.04 -3.16 10.99
C ALA A 50 -0.89 -2.65 11.89
N CYS A 51 0.36 -3.02 11.61
CA CYS A 51 1.51 -2.53 12.37
C CYS A 51 1.68 -1.01 12.26
N VAL A 52 1.55 -0.46 11.05
CA VAL A 52 1.64 0.99 10.79
C VAL A 52 0.55 1.72 11.56
N LEU A 53 -0.68 1.22 11.54
CA LEU A 53 -1.80 1.83 12.26
C LEU A 53 -1.62 1.74 13.78
N ILE A 54 -1.24 0.59 14.34
CA ILE A 54 -0.99 0.42 15.78
C ILE A 54 0.16 1.35 16.26
N ALA A 55 1.21 1.49 15.44
CA ALA A 55 2.35 2.33 15.79
C ALA A 55 1.98 3.81 15.89
N ASN A 56 1.13 4.30 14.99
CA ASN A 56 0.90 5.72 14.74
C ASN A 56 -0.45 6.26 15.23
N ILE A 57 -1.47 5.42 15.45
CA ILE A 57 -2.74 5.86 16.05
C ILE A 57 -2.51 6.07 17.57
N PRO A 58 -2.88 7.22 18.15
CA PRO A 58 -2.63 7.53 19.56
C PRO A 58 -3.38 6.61 20.55
N ARG A 59 -4.39 5.87 20.10
CA ARG A 59 -5.31 5.03 20.88
C ARG A 59 -5.12 3.55 20.62
N GLN A 60 -5.63 2.71 21.53
CA GLN A 60 -5.71 1.27 21.30
C GLN A 60 -6.72 0.92 20.21
N VAL A 61 -6.26 0.26 19.15
CA VAL A 61 -7.07 -0.14 17.99
C VAL A 61 -7.30 -1.65 18.00
N ARG A 62 -8.56 -2.05 18.02
CA ARG A 62 -9.00 -3.45 17.96
C ARG A 62 -9.37 -3.78 16.52
N PHE A 63 -8.53 -4.57 15.84
CA PHE A 63 -8.77 -4.90 14.43
C PHE A 63 -9.77 -6.02 14.27
N ILE A 64 -10.58 -5.93 13.22
CA ILE A 64 -11.39 -7.04 12.74
C ILE A 64 -10.53 -7.94 11.84
N ILE A 65 -10.31 -9.19 12.26
CA ILE A 65 -9.39 -10.12 11.64
C ILE A 65 -10.08 -11.44 11.26
N ALA A 66 -9.67 -12.04 10.15
CA ALA A 66 -10.19 -13.34 9.73
C ALA A 66 -9.83 -14.43 10.76
N GLU A 67 -10.77 -15.31 11.09
CA GLU A 67 -10.54 -16.41 12.03
C GLU A 67 -9.37 -17.31 11.60
N LYS A 68 -9.20 -17.52 10.29
CA LYS A 68 -8.05 -18.25 9.73
C LYS A 68 -6.69 -17.66 10.15
N SER A 69 -6.60 -16.33 10.27
CA SER A 69 -5.39 -15.65 10.73
C SER A 69 -5.20 -15.78 12.24
N MET A 70 -6.29 -15.81 13.01
CA MET A 70 -6.27 -16.05 14.46
C MET A 70 -5.73 -17.43 14.83
N ARG A 71 -5.91 -18.44 13.96
CA ARG A 71 -5.39 -19.80 14.20
C ARG A 71 -3.87 -19.93 13.99
N ARG A 72 -3.20 -18.90 13.46
CA ARG A 72 -1.74 -18.92 13.26
C ARG A 72 -1.02 -18.63 14.58
N ALA A 73 -0.02 -19.43 14.95
CA ALA A 73 0.59 -19.39 16.28
C ALA A 73 1.11 -18.01 16.72
N VAL A 74 1.80 -17.27 15.84
CA VAL A 74 2.37 -15.95 16.18
C VAL A 74 1.32 -14.84 16.01
N ILE A 75 0.68 -14.78 14.84
CA ILE A 75 -0.30 -13.73 14.51
C ILE A 75 -1.49 -13.77 15.46
N GLY A 76 -2.02 -14.97 15.73
CA GLY A 76 -3.15 -15.17 16.64
C GLY A 76 -2.85 -14.71 18.06
N LYS A 77 -1.69 -15.07 18.61
CA LYS A 77 -1.28 -14.63 19.94
C LYS A 77 -1.16 -13.10 20.02
N LEU A 78 -0.46 -12.47 19.06
CA LEU A 78 -0.33 -11.01 19.02
C LEU A 78 -1.70 -10.32 18.85
N ALA A 79 -2.54 -10.82 17.96
CA ALA A 79 -3.87 -10.28 17.71
C ALA A 79 -4.79 -10.39 18.94
N SER A 80 -4.73 -11.52 19.67
CA SER A 80 -5.48 -11.70 20.92
C SER A 80 -5.05 -10.71 22.00
N ILE A 81 -3.74 -10.42 22.12
CA ILE A 81 -3.22 -9.43 23.06
C ILE A 81 -3.70 -8.01 22.72
N VAL A 82 -3.68 -7.64 21.44
CA VAL A 82 -4.18 -6.34 20.96
C VAL A 82 -5.71 -6.22 21.19
N GLY A 83 -6.40 -7.35 21.36
CA GLY A 83 -7.84 -7.42 21.55
C GLY A 83 -8.60 -7.42 20.23
N CYS A 84 -8.01 -7.93 19.14
CA CYS A 84 -8.64 -8.06 17.83
C CYS A 84 -9.90 -8.94 17.88
N ILE A 85 -10.88 -8.61 17.04
CA ILE A 85 -12.16 -9.30 16.95
C ILE A 85 -12.10 -10.29 15.77
N SER A 86 -12.32 -11.57 16.06
CA SER A 86 -12.28 -12.64 15.06
C SER A 86 -13.57 -12.69 14.23
N VAL A 87 -13.44 -12.84 12.92
CA VAL A 87 -14.58 -12.94 11.99
C VAL A 87 -14.46 -14.16 11.09
N LYS A 88 -15.52 -14.96 11.09
CA LYS A 88 -15.73 -16.07 10.15
C LYS A 88 -16.08 -15.54 8.78
N ARG A 89 -15.22 -15.80 7.79
CA ARG A 89 -15.49 -15.47 6.40
C ARG A 89 -16.11 -16.69 5.71
N PRO A 90 -17.24 -16.54 4.99
CA PRO A 90 -17.85 -17.66 4.27
C PRO A 90 -16.87 -18.32 3.29
N ASP A 91 -15.98 -17.53 2.68
CA ASP A 91 -14.97 -18.03 1.76
C ASP A 91 -13.94 -18.98 2.39
N ASP A 92 -13.65 -18.83 3.69
CA ASP A 92 -12.69 -19.68 4.40
C ASP A 92 -13.30 -21.03 4.80
N LEU A 93 -14.63 -21.14 4.81
CA LEU A 93 -15.39 -22.35 5.17
C LEU A 93 -15.84 -23.14 3.93
N LYS A 94 -15.32 -22.81 2.75
CA LYS A 94 -15.62 -23.53 1.50
C LYS A 94 -15.17 -24.99 1.58
N PHE A 95 -16.08 -25.92 1.33
CA PHE A 95 -15.77 -27.34 1.16
C PHE A 95 -16.33 -27.88 -0.15
N LYS A 96 -15.76 -28.99 -0.63
CA LYS A 96 -16.21 -29.65 -1.87
C LYS A 96 -17.50 -30.43 -1.56
N GLY A 97 -18.55 -30.19 -2.33
CA GLY A 97 -19.77 -30.99 -2.23
C GLY A 97 -19.56 -32.41 -2.76
N ILE A 98 -20.30 -33.37 -2.21
CA ILE A 98 -20.29 -34.75 -2.69
C ILE A 98 -21.27 -34.86 -3.85
N GLY A 99 -20.86 -35.49 -4.95
CA GLY A 99 -21.67 -35.68 -6.15
C GLY A 99 -21.56 -34.54 -7.16
N HIS A 100 -22.50 -34.50 -8.09
CA HIS A 100 -22.58 -33.51 -9.16
C HIS A 100 -23.97 -32.88 -9.18
N ILE A 101 -24.07 -31.64 -9.67
CA ILE A 101 -25.35 -30.94 -9.79
C ILE A 101 -25.63 -30.55 -11.23
N PHE A 102 -26.90 -30.59 -11.61
CA PHE A 102 -27.38 -30.09 -12.89
C PHE A 102 -28.69 -29.33 -12.68
N TRP A 103 -29.01 -28.48 -13.63
CA TRP A 103 -30.20 -27.64 -13.59
C TRP A 103 -30.75 -27.41 -14.99
N GLU A 104 -32.03 -27.10 -15.07
CA GLU A 104 -32.70 -26.70 -16.31
C GLU A 104 -32.91 -25.18 -16.32
N LYS A 105 -32.97 -24.61 -17.52
CA LYS A 105 -33.19 -23.17 -17.71
C LYS A 105 -34.60 -22.78 -17.20
N ASP A 106 -34.68 -21.59 -16.63
CA ASP A 106 -35.89 -20.93 -16.09
C ASP A 106 -36.54 -21.67 -14.91
N GLN A 107 -35.87 -22.67 -14.35
CA GLN A 107 -36.30 -23.35 -13.13
C GLN A 107 -35.58 -22.79 -11.90
N LYS A 108 -36.19 -23.01 -10.73
CA LYS A 108 -35.57 -22.74 -9.41
C LYS A 108 -35.03 -24.02 -8.76
N LEU A 109 -35.06 -25.13 -9.48
CA LEU A 109 -34.74 -26.45 -8.99
C LEU A 109 -33.33 -26.84 -9.45
N ILE A 110 -32.51 -27.30 -8.50
CA ILE A 110 -31.22 -27.92 -8.78
C ILE A 110 -31.35 -29.40 -8.41
N LYS A 111 -30.99 -30.26 -9.37
CA LYS A 111 -30.98 -31.72 -9.21
C LYS A 111 -29.55 -32.19 -9.02
N GLY A 112 -29.38 -33.20 -8.17
CA GLY A 112 -28.09 -33.78 -7.80
C GLY A 112 -27.96 -35.22 -8.25
N ILE A 113 -26.77 -35.59 -8.71
CA ILE A 113 -26.35 -36.95 -9.06
C ILE A 113 -25.36 -37.41 -7.97
N ASN A 114 -25.72 -38.47 -7.24
CA ASN A 114 -24.94 -39.00 -6.10
C ASN A 114 -24.65 -37.95 -5.01
N THR A 115 -25.60 -37.04 -4.76
CA THR A 115 -25.52 -35.99 -3.75
C THR A 115 -26.15 -36.41 -2.43
N ARG A 116 -25.80 -35.71 -1.34
CA ARG A 116 -26.38 -35.87 -0.01
C ARG A 116 -26.82 -34.52 0.56
N PHE A 117 -27.76 -33.86 -0.12
CA PHE A 117 -28.09 -32.46 0.20
C PHE A 117 -28.64 -32.23 1.61
N LYS A 118 -29.34 -33.19 2.24
CA LYS A 118 -29.88 -32.96 3.60
C LYS A 118 -28.79 -32.94 4.68
N LEU A 119 -27.68 -33.65 4.43
CA LEU A 119 -26.54 -33.70 5.34
C LEU A 119 -25.54 -32.57 5.07
N ASP A 120 -25.28 -32.29 3.79
CA ASP A 120 -24.18 -31.42 3.39
C ASP A 120 -24.57 -29.94 3.28
N VAL A 121 -25.87 -29.62 3.12
CA VAL A 121 -26.35 -28.28 2.81
C VAL A 121 -27.41 -27.83 3.82
N GLN A 122 -27.37 -26.56 4.20
CA GLN A 122 -28.41 -25.92 5.01
C GLN A 122 -29.11 -24.79 4.22
N PRO A 123 -30.39 -24.49 4.54
CA PRO A 123 -31.07 -23.33 3.98
C PRO A 123 -30.29 -22.02 4.17
N GLY A 124 -30.02 -21.32 3.07
CA GLY A 124 -29.23 -20.08 3.04
C GLY A 124 -27.76 -20.27 2.68
N ASP A 125 -27.26 -21.50 2.55
CA ASP A 125 -25.94 -21.78 2.00
C ASP A 125 -25.86 -21.39 0.51
N LYS A 126 -24.64 -21.21 0.01
CA LYS A 126 -24.41 -20.91 -1.41
C LYS A 126 -23.63 -22.03 -2.09
N LEU A 127 -24.10 -22.45 -3.25
CA LEU A 127 -23.44 -23.44 -4.11
C LEU A 127 -22.60 -22.70 -5.15
N LEU A 128 -21.28 -22.91 -5.11
CA LEU A 128 -20.32 -22.37 -6.04
C LEU A 128 -19.93 -23.43 -7.07
N THR A 129 -20.25 -23.18 -8.33
CA THR A 129 -19.74 -23.95 -9.48
C THR A 129 -18.56 -23.21 -10.12
N GLN A 130 -17.97 -23.73 -11.19
CA GLN A 130 -16.79 -23.12 -11.84
C GLN A 130 -17.02 -21.65 -12.23
N ASN A 131 -18.24 -21.27 -12.59
CA ASN A 131 -18.58 -19.91 -13.04
C ASN A 131 -19.76 -19.24 -12.33
N ARG A 132 -20.45 -19.89 -11.37
CA ARG A 132 -21.72 -19.37 -10.80
C ARG A 132 -21.87 -19.63 -9.31
N ILE A 133 -22.70 -18.80 -8.67
CA ILE A 133 -23.07 -18.91 -7.26
C ILE A 133 -24.60 -18.96 -7.16
N PHE A 134 -25.14 -20.02 -6.59
CA PHE A 134 -26.56 -20.19 -6.34
C PHE A 134 -26.86 -20.14 -4.85
N SER A 135 -27.89 -19.39 -4.43
CA SER A 135 -28.27 -19.31 -3.01
C SER A 135 -29.43 -20.26 -2.71
N VAL A 136 -29.23 -21.17 -1.75
CA VAL A 136 -30.17 -22.23 -1.40
C VAL A 136 -31.32 -21.67 -0.57
N ASN A 137 -32.55 -21.91 -1.01
CA ASN A 137 -33.77 -21.51 -0.30
C ASN A 137 -34.29 -22.65 0.57
N LYS A 138 -34.62 -23.78 -0.05
CA LYS A 138 -35.22 -24.94 0.63
C LYS A 138 -34.65 -26.23 0.06
N ILE A 139 -34.50 -27.25 0.91
CA ILE A 139 -34.04 -28.58 0.51
C ILE A 139 -35.26 -29.52 0.57
N GLU A 140 -35.55 -30.23 -0.52
CA GLU A 140 -36.68 -31.15 -0.61
C GLU A 140 -36.24 -32.60 -0.39
N SER A 141 -35.15 -33.02 -1.02
CA SER A 141 -34.62 -34.38 -0.91
C SER A 141 -33.08 -34.40 -0.95
N GLU A 142 -32.47 -35.58 -0.87
CA GLU A 142 -31.00 -35.74 -0.99
C GLU A 142 -30.48 -35.35 -2.38
N THR A 143 -31.38 -35.31 -3.37
CA THR A 143 -31.09 -35.06 -4.79
C THR A 143 -31.75 -33.79 -5.31
N GLU A 144 -32.60 -33.10 -4.54
CA GLU A 144 -33.34 -31.93 -5.02
C GLU A 144 -33.33 -30.78 -4.01
N LEU A 145 -32.95 -29.60 -4.48
CA LEU A 145 -32.97 -28.36 -3.71
C LEU A 145 -33.50 -27.19 -4.55
N TYR A 146 -34.17 -26.26 -3.88
CA TYR A 146 -34.65 -25.02 -4.46
C TYR A 146 -33.74 -23.85 -4.13
N ILE A 147 -33.59 -22.95 -5.09
CA ILE A 147 -32.85 -21.71 -4.95
C ILE A 147 -33.77 -20.48 -4.92
N TYR A 148 -33.25 -19.34 -4.50
CA TYR A 148 -34.00 -18.09 -4.44
C TYR A 148 -34.27 -17.48 -5.83
N ASP A 149 -33.22 -17.39 -6.65
CA ASP A 149 -33.25 -16.75 -7.97
C ASP A 149 -33.63 -17.76 -9.06
N THR A 150 -34.23 -17.31 -10.16
CA THR A 150 -34.48 -18.18 -11.33
C THR A 150 -33.19 -18.42 -12.11
N ILE A 151 -33.00 -19.64 -12.60
CA ILE A 151 -31.77 -19.98 -13.34
C ILE A 151 -31.94 -19.60 -14.80
N ASN A 152 -31.48 -18.43 -15.21
CA ASN A 152 -31.67 -17.94 -16.59
C ASN A 152 -30.74 -18.58 -17.63
N ILE A 153 -29.98 -19.63 -17.26
CA ILE A 153 -28.90 -20.15 -18.09
C ILE A 153 -28.86 -21.67 -18.04
N GLU A 154 -28.61 -22.31 -19.19
CA GLU A 154 -28.45 -23.76 -19.29
C GLU A 154 -27.22 -24.27 -18.51
N CYS A 155 -27.26 -25.55 -18.16
CA CYS A 155 -26.21 -26.25 -17.44
C CYS A 155 -25.09 -26.67 -18.41
N ASP A 156 -23.84 -26.51 -17.98
CA ASP A 156 -22.67 -26.75 -18.85
C ASP A 156 -22.53 -28.24 -19.25
N ASP A 157 -22.92 -29.16 -18.36
CA ASP A 157 -23.03 -30.60 -18.64
C ASP A 157 -24.28 -31.16 -17.92
N ILE A 158 -25.33 -31.46 -18.69
CA ILE A 158 -26.58 -32.03 -18.17
C ILE A 158 -26.44 -33.55 -17.93
N ILE A 159 -25.49 -34.20 -18.60
CA ILE A 159 -25.37 -35.67 -18.63
C ILE A 159 -24.54 -36.17 -17.45
N ASN A 160 -23.38 -35.57 -17.19
CA ASN A 160 -22.51 -35.98 -16.06
C ASN A 160 -22.66 -35.08 -14.83
N GLY A 161 -23.28 -33.90 -15.00
CA GLY A 161 -23.41 -32.88 -13.97
C GLY A 161 -22.11 -32.15 -13.66
N VAL A 162 -22.24 -31.01 -12.98
CA VAL A 162 -21.12 -30.11 -12.67
C VAL A 162 -20.67 -30.30 -11.22
N SER A 163 -19.36 -30.36 -10.99
CA SER A 163 -18.81 -30.37 -9.63
C SER A 163 -19.05 -29.03 -8.93
N PHE A 164 -19.44 -29.07 -7.66
CA PHE A 164 -19.77 -27.87 -6.90
C PHE A 164 -19.05 -27.81 -5.54
N ARG A 165 -18.96 -26.60 -4.99
CA ARG A 165 -18.47 -26.31 -3.65
C ARG A 165 -19.58 -25.65 -2.85
N ILE A 166 -19.64 -25.94 -1.55
CA ILE A 166 -20.64 -25.37 -0.65
C ILE A 166 -19.96 -24.27 0.16
N ILE A 167 -20.62 -23.11 0.23
CA ILE A 167 -20.25 -21.96 1.05
C ILE A 167 -21.33 -21.85 2.14
N PRO A 168 -21.01 -22.21 3.40
CA PRO A 168 -22.01 -22.18 4.45
C PRO A 168 -22.39 -20.75 4.84
N LYS A 169 -23.66 -20.55 5.23
CA LYS A 169 -24.14 -19.28 5.77
C LYS A 169 -23.56 -19.07 7.18
N VAL A 170 -22.80 -17.99 7.33
CA VAL A 170 -22.20 -17.63 8.61
C VAL A 170 -23.10 -16.65 9.37
N ASN A 171 -23.43 -16.98 10.62
CA ASN A 171 -24.06 -16.03 11.53
C ASN A 171 -23.01 -15.04 12.05
N GLN A 172 -23.21 -13.74 11.80
CA GLN A 172 -22.29 -12.66 12.19
C GLN A 172 -22.78 -11.85 13.40
N THR A 173 -23.92 -12.21 14.00
CA THR A 173 -24.51 -11.48 15.14
C THR A 173 -23.57 -11.38 16.33
N GLU A 174 -22.83 -12.44 16.64
CA GLU A 174 -21.85 -12.44 17.74
C GLU A 174 -20.75 -11.39 17.53
N VAL A 175 -20.23 -11.29 16.32
CA VAL A 175 -19.22 -10.28 15.94
C VAL A 175 -19.78 -8.87 16.10
N TYR A 176 -21.02 -8.65 15.63
CA TYR A 176 -21.67 -7.35 15.73
C TYR A 176 -21.89 -6.93 17.18
N ASN A 177 -22.33 -7.84 18.04
CA ASN A 177 -22.49 -7.57 19.46
C ASN A 177 -21.15 -7.23 20.14
N LEU A 178 -20.08 -7.95 19.82
CA LEU A 178 -18.74 -7.65 20.33
C LEU A 178 -18.23 -6.26 19.91
N VAL A 179 -18.48 -5.89 18.65
CA VAL A 179 -18.12 -4.57 18.12
C VAL A 179 -18.93 -3.48 18.81
N THR A 180 -20.25 -3.65 18.92
CA THR A 180 -21.13 -2.70 19.62
C THR A 180 -20.71 -2.50 21.08
N ASN A 181 -20.43 -3.58 21.81
CA ASN A 181 -19.95 -3.50 23.20
C ASN A 181 -18.60 -2.78 23.29
N SER A 182 -17.69 -3.03 22.35
CA SER A 182 -16.39 -2.34 22.31
C SER A 182 -16.57 -0.84 22.05
N LEU A 183 -17.43 -0.47 21.10
CA LEU A 183 -17.74 0.93 20.80
C LEU A 183 -18.40 1.64 21.99
N LYS A 184 -19.33 0.98 22.69
CA LYS A 184 -19.95 1.49 23.93
C LYS A 184 -18.93 1.80 25.03
N ASN A 185 -17.89 0.99 25.13
CA ASN A 185 -16.80 1.20 26.09
C ASN A 185 -15.82 2.32 25.67
N GLY A 186 -16.02 2.96 24.51
CA GLY A 186 -15.11 3.97 23.97
C GLY A 186 -13.84 3.40 23.33
N ASP A 187 -13.81 2.09 23.05
CA ASP A 187 -12.72 1.48 22.28
C ASP A 187 -12.75 1.96 20.82
N THR A 188 -11.61 1.80 20.13
CA THR A 188 -11.53 2.05 18.69
C THR A 188 -11.45 0.76 17.91
N ILE A 189 -12.15 0.71 16.78
CA ILE A 189 -12.19 -0.44 15.88
C ILE A 189 -11.42 -0.11 14.61
N GLY A 190 -10.54 -1.02 14.18
CA GLY A 190 -9.87 -0.93 12.88
C GLY A 190 -10.45 -1.95 11.90
N ILE A 191 -10.87 -1.50 10.73
CA ILE A 191 -11.38 -2.38 9.67
C ILE A 191 -10.86 -2.00 8.28
N PHE A 192 -10.61 -3.02 7.47
CA PHE A 192 -10.33 -2.91 6.05
C PHE A 192 -11.54 -3.41 5.25
N PRO A 193 -12.46 -2.52 4.83
CA PRO A 193 -13.77 -2.92 4.29
C PRO A 193 -13.72 -3.61 2.92
N GLU A 194 -12.60 -3.58 2.21
CA GLU A 194 -12.37 -4.39 0.99
C GLU A 194 -12.43 -5.90 1.29
N GLY A 195 -12.11 -6.29 2.53
CA GLY A 195 -12.16 -7.67 3.01
C GLY A 195 -11.04 -8.58 2.53
N GLY A 196 -10.03 -8.04 1.84
CA GLY A 196 -8.81 -8.73 1.41
C GLY A 196 -7.76 -7.72 0.98
N SER A 197 -6.49 -8.13 0.92
CA SER A 197 -5.40 -7.26 0.48
C SER A 197 -5.11 -7.39 -1.01
N HIS A 198 -4.71 -6.30 -1.64
CA HIS A 198 -4.37 -6.28 -3.06
C HIS A 198 -3.32 -5.22 -3.43
N ASP A 199 -2.67 -5.43 -4.58
CA ASP A 199 -1.67 -4.49 -5.12
C ASP A 199 -2.26 -3.46 -6.11
N ARG A 200 -3.59 -3.38 -6.27
CA ARG A 200 -4.24 -2.46 -7.24
C ARG A 200 -4.12 -1.00 -6.80
N THR A 201 -4.12 -0.10 -7.78
CA THR A 201 -4.07 1.36 -7.61
C THR A 201 -5.42 2.01 -7.30
N ASN A 202 -6.49 1.22 -7.22
CA ASN A 202 -7.84 1.70 -6.96
C ASN A 202 -8.51 0.85 -5.88
N LEU A 203 -9.49 1.45 -5.20
CA LEU A 203 -10.27 0.83 -4.14
C LEU A 203 -11.22 -0.23 -4.72
N LEU A 204 -11.22 -1.44 -4.15
CA LEU A 204 -12.23 -2.46 -4.45
C LEU A 204 -13.58 -2.10 -3.81
N PRO A 205 -14.70 -2.65 -4.34
CA PRO A 205 -16.01 -2.45 -3.74
C PRO A 205 -16.03 -2.82 -2.25
N LEU A 206 -16.55 -1.91 -1.44
CA LEU A 206 -16.58 -2.07 0.01
C LEU A 206 -17.62 -3.12 0.44
N LYS A 207 -17.26 -3.96 1.41
CA LYS A 207 -18.21 -4.88 2.04
C LYS A 207 -19.11 -4.13 3.03
N PRO A 208 -20.40 -4.51 3.15
CA PRO A 208 -21.37 -3.77 3.95
C PRO A 208 -21.15 -3.85 5.46
N GLY A 209 -20.26 -4.73 5.93
CA GLY A 209 -20.06 -5.00 7.36
C GLY A 209 -19.78 -3.73 8.19
N VAL A 210 -19.01 -2.77 7.67
CA VAL A 210 -18.69 -1.52 8.39
C VAL A 210 -19.94 -0.66 8.65
N ALA A 211 -20.80 -0.53 7.63
CA ALA A 211 -22.05 0.21 7.75
C ALA A 211 -23.03 -0.51 8.69
N ILE A 212 -23.12 -1.85 8.59
CA ILE A 212 -23.99 -2.66 9.46
C ILE A 212 -23.56 -2.52 10.92
N MET A 213 -22.28 -2.66 11.23
CA MET A 213 -21.76 -2.52 12.60
C MET A 213 -22.05 -1.14 13.19
N THR A 214 -21.87 -0.08 12.39
CA THR A 214 -22.16 1.29 12.82
C THR A 214 -23.65 1.47 13.13
N LEU A 215 -24.53 1.04 12.23
CA LEU A 215 -25.98 1.16 12.40
C LEU A 215 -26.51 0.28 13.55
N CYS A 216 -25.94 -0.92 13.74
CA CYS A 216 -26.24 -1.77 14.88
C CYS A 216 -25.84 -1.12 16.21
N ALA A 217 -24.69 -0.45 16.28
CA ALA A 217 -24.27 0.25 17.49
C ALA A 217 -25.21 1.42 17.85
N LEU A 218 -25.65 2.18 16.84
CA LEU A 218 -26.64 3.26 17.02
C LEU A 218 -28.01 2.73 17.45
N ALA A 219 -28.46 1.62 16.85
CA ALA A 219 -29.71 0.97 17.22
C ALA A 219 -29.71 0.44 18.67
N ASP A 220 -28.53 0.11 19.19
CA ASP A 220 -28.32 -0.37 20.56
C ASP A 220 -28.17 0.76 21.59
N GLY A 221 -28.46 2.01 21.21
CA GLY A 221 -28.56 3.16 22.10
C GLY A 221 -27.38 4.13 22.10
N MET A 222 -26.44 4.04 21.15
CA MET A 222 -25.38 5.04 20.97
C MET A 222 -25.92 6.31 20.31
N GLU A 223 -25.45 7.48 20.76
CA GLU A 223 -25.83 8.77 20.17
C GLU A 223 -25.17 8.99 18.81
N ASP A 224 -23.84 8.80 18.75
CA ASP A 224 -23.04 8.95 17.56
C ASP A 224 -21.91 7.91 17.46
N VAL A 225 -21.42 7.71 16.23
CA VAL A 225 -20.21 6.95 15.94
C VAL A 225 -19.40 7.71 14.91
N SER A 226 -18.13 7.95 15.21
CA SER A 226 -17.21 8.62 14.29
C SER A 226 -16.49 7.60 13.41
N ILE A 227 -16.64 7.72 12.09
CA ILE A 227 -15.92 6.91 11.12
C ILE A 227 -14.78 7.75 10.52
N ILE A 228 -13.54 7.26 10.62
CA ILE A 228 -12.37 7.98 10.11
C ILE A 228 -11.77 7.19 8.95
N PRO A 229 -11.90 7.69 7.71
CA PRO A 229 -11.23 7.09 6.58
C PRO A 229 -9.72 7.30 6.69
N ILE A 230 -8.96 6.25 6.38
CA ILE A 230 -7.51 6.25 6.39
C ILE A 230 -6.99 5.86 5.01
N GLY A 231 -6.08 6.68 4.48
CA GLY A 231 -5.29 6.36 3.29
C GLY A 231 -3.90 5.86 3.68
N LEU A 232 -3.59 4.60 3.34
CA LEU A 232 -2.25 4.03 3.40
C LEU A 232 -1.64 4.04 2.00
N SER A 233 -0.58 4.82 1.83
CA SER A 233 0.20 4.85 0.59
C SER A 233 1.63 4.43 0.86
N TYR A 234 2.14 3.53 0.03
CA TYR A 234 3.47 2.98 0.17
C TYR A 234 4.28 3.27 -1.08
N SER A 235 5.44 3.89 -0.88
CA SER A 235 6.42 4.10 -1.95
C SER A 235 7.56 3.09 -1.80
N LYS A 236 7.99 2.50 -2.94
CA LYS A 236 9.11 1.54 -3.01
C LYS A 236 8.96 0.34 -2.06
N LEU A 237 7.79 -0.28 -2.07
CA LEU A 237 7.38 -1.44 -1.24
C LEU A 237 8.37 -2.61 -1.15
N TYR A 238 9.20 -2.80 -2.18
CA TYR A 238 10.10 -3.94 -2.29
C TYR A 238 11.56 -3.64 -1.94
N GLN A 239 11.88 -2.36 -1.73
CA GLN A 239 13.22 -1.94 -1.33
C GLN A 239 13.29 -1.89 0.19
N LEU A 240 14.46 -2.21 0.74
CA LEU A 240 14.75 -2.00 2.15
C LEU A 240 14.60 -0.50 2.44
N GLN A 241 13.93 -0.15 3.55
CA GLN A 241 13.59 1.23 3.93
C GLN A 241 12.73 2.00 2.92
N GLY A 242 11.53 1.48 2.62
CA GLY A 242 10.53 2.23 1.87
C GLY A 242 10.05 3.48 2.63
N CYS A 243 9.09 4.20 2.06
CA CYS A 243 8.36 5.25 2.79
C CYS A 243 6.86 4.92 2.80
N VAL A 244 6.26 5.06 3.97
CA VAL A 244 4.81 4.94 4.17
C VAL A 244 4.24 6.31 4.52
N THR A 245 3.13 6.65 3.89
CA THR A 245 2.35 7.83 4.22
C THR A 245 0.97 7.39 4.71
N LEU A 246 0.62 7.88 5.89
CA LEU A 246 -0.64 7.67 6.57
C LEU A 246 -1.43 8.98 6.51
N PHE A 247 -2.58 8.96 5.81
CA PHE A 247 -3.46 10.10 5.69
C PHE A 247 -4.73 9.85 6.52
N TYR A 248 -5.01 10.72 7.49
CA TYR A 248 -6.27 10.71 8.23
C TYR A 248 -7.25 11.67 7.56
N GLY A 249 -8.34 11.12 7.02
CA GLY A 249 -9.41 11.94 6.44
C GLY A 249 -10.32 12.57 7.48
N ASP A 250 -11.27 13.36 7.00
CA ASP A 250 -12.24 14.03 7.84
C ASP A 250 -13.21 13.01 8.47
N ALA A 251 -13.57 13.25 9.73
CA ALA A 251 -14.46 12.36 10.47
C ALA A 251 -15.89 12.39 9.88
N ILE A 252 -16.39 11.22 9.51
CA ILE A 252 -17.78 11.02 9.11
C ILE A 252 -18.56 10.68 10.38
N ILE A 253 -19.26 11.68 10.92
CA ILE A 253 -20.09 11.52 12.12
C ILE A 253 -21.43 10.91 11.71
N VAL A 254 -21.75 9.75 12.26
CA VAL A 254 -23.02 9.05 12.00
C VAL A 254 -23.92 9.19 13.22
N ASN A 255 -24.97 10.00 13.08
CA ASN A 255 -25.94 10.27 14.14
C ASN A 255 -27.10 9.29 14.14
N GLN A 256 -27.84 9.27 15.25
CA GLN A 256 -29.03 8.44 15.44
C GLN A 256 -30.16 8.67 14.41
N ASP A 257 -30.20 9.82 13.72
CA ASP A 257 -31.23 10.08 12.70
C ASP A 257 -31.17 9.07 11.53
N LEU A 258 -29.97 8.65 11.14
CA LEU A 258 -29.78 7.58 10.14
C LEU A 258 -30.32 6.23 10.62
N CYS A 259 -30.49 6.02 11.93
CA CYS A 259 -31.08 4.81 12.48
C CYS A 259 -32.60 4.74 12.26
N LYS A 260 -33.30 5.89 12.22
CA LYS A 260 -34.74 5.95 11.90
C LYS A 260 -34.98 5.45 10.48
N ASP A 261 -34.16 5.94 9.54
CA ASP A 261 -34.18 5.51 8.14
C ASP A 261 -33.81 4.03 7.97
N TYR A 262 -32.89 3.52 8.79
CA TYR A 262 -32.50 2.10 8.78
C TYR A 262 -33.65 1.16 9.14
N ASN A 263 -34.50 1.54 10.11
CA ASN A 263 -35.66 0.73 10.50
C ASN A 263 -36.72 0.65 9.40
N ILE A 264 -36.82 1.68 8.56
CA ILE A 264 -37.75 1.74 7.42
C ILE A 264 -37.15 1.00 6.22
N ASN A 265 -35.93 1.37 5.79
CA ASN A 265 -35.25 0.78 4.64
C ASN A 265 -33.78 0.46 4.94
N LYS A 266 -33.53 -0.78 5.39
CA LYS A 266 -32.19 -1.27 5.76
C LYS A 266 -31.19 -1.20 4.61
N ARG A 267 -31.58 -1.65 3.40
CA ARG A 267 -30.64 -1.78 2.28
C ARG A 267 -30.20 -0.43 1.75
N GLU A 268 -31.14 0.48 1.56
CA GLU A 268 -30.85 1.82 1.03
C GLU A 268 -29.97 2.62 1.98
N THR A 269 -30.26 2.57 3.28
CA THR A 269 -29.47 3.26 4.32
C THR A 269 -28.03 2.74 4.37
N ILE A 270 -27.84 1.41 4.32
CA ILE A 270 -26.51 0.80 4.24
C ILE A 270 -25.77 1.30 2.99
N SER A 271 -26.41 1.28 1.82
CA SER A 271 -25.79 1.72 0.57
C SER A 271 -25.39 3.20 0.63
N LYS A 272 -26.26 4.08 1.15
CA LYS A 272 -25.96 5.52 1.33
C LYS A 272 -24.74 5.73 2.23
N LEU A 273 -24.66 5.02 3.36
CA LEU A 273 -23.53 5.12 4.27
C LEU A 273 -22.25 4.57 3.64
N LEU A 274 -22.31 3.45 2.92
CA LEU A 274 -21.16 2.89 2.22
C LEU A 274 -20.60 3.84 1.16
N ILE A 275 -21.45 4.52 0.40
CA ILE A 275 -21.03 5.51 -0.60
C ILE A 275 -20.25 6.64 0.09
N LYS A 276 -20.77 7.18 1.20
CA LYS A 276 -20.07 8.21 1.99
C LYS A 276 -18.70 7.73 2.50
N ILE A 277 -18.64 6.50 3.01
CA ILE A 277 -17.37 5.89 3.47
C ILE A 277 -16.41 5.70 2.30
N GLU A 278 -16.89 5.24 1.15
CA GLU A 278 -16.08 5.06 -0.05
C GLU A 278 -15.51 6.37 -0.57
N GLU A 279 -16.32 7.43 -0.62
CA GLU A 279 -15.88 8.79 -0.98
C GLU A 279 -14.82 9.30 0.01
N GLY A 280 -15.04 9.11 1.31
CA GLY A 280 -14.08 9.43 2.36
C GLY A 280 -12.74 8.70 2.17
N MET A 281 -12.76 7.39 1.94
CA MET A 281 -11.55 6.61 1.68
C MET A 281 -10.84 7.04 0.39
N ARG A 282 -11.59 7.25 -0.70
CA ARG A 282 -11.03 7.71 -1.99
C ARG A 282 -10.34 9.07 -1.85
N SER A 283 -10.88 9.96 -1.02
CA SER A 283 -10.27 11.27 -0.76
C SER A 283 -8.92 11.17 -0.05
N CYS A 284 -8.70 10.10 0.73
CA CYS A 284 -7.46 9.86 1.47
C CYS A 284 -6.41 9.10 0.66
N MET A 285 -6.80 8.42 -0.43
CA MET A 285 -5.93 7.53 -1.20
C MET A 285 -5.36 8.20 -2.45
N LEU A 286 -4.14 7.79 -2.82
CA LEU A 286 -3.59 8.06 -4.16
C LEU A 286 -4.15 7.02 -5.14
N THR A 287 -5.20 7.38 -5.85
CA THR A 287 -5.85 6.49 -6.81
C THR A 287 -5.41 6.79 -8.24
N SER A 288 -5.22 5.75 -9.05
CA SER A 288 -4.97 5.87 -10.49
C SER A 288 -5.64 4.73 -11.25
N LYS A 289 -5.85 4.91 -12.56
CA LYS A 289 -6.38 3.85 -13.45
C LYS A 289 -5.44 2.65 -13.49
N ASP A 290 -4.16 2.92 -13.76
CA ASP A 290 -3.11 1.91 -13.87
C ASP A 290 -1.81 2.37 -13.18
N HIS A 291 -0.87 1.43 -13.00
CA HIS A 291 0.46 1.72 -12.48
C HIS A 291 1.24 2.70 -13.35
N ASN A 292 1.11 2.63 -14.69
CA ASN A 292 1.76 3.59 -15.60
C ASN A 292 1.24 5.01 -15.38
N THR A 293 -0.07 5.18 -15.20
CA THR A 293 -0.66 6.49 -14.88
C THR A 293 -0.19 6.99 -13.52
N SER A 294 -0.11 6.10 -12.51
CA SER A 294 0.46 6.44 -11.19
C SER A 294 1.88 7.00 -11.34
N ARG A 295 2.69 6.34 -12.18
CA ARG A 295 4.06 6.75 -12.41
C ARG A 295 4.17 8.10 -13.14
N CYS A 296 3.30 8.33 -14.13
CA CYS A 296 3.17 9.63 -14.78
C CYS A 296 2.78 10.74 -13.79
N ILE A 297 1.85 10.48 -12.87
CA ILE A 297 1.42 11.43 -11.83
C ILE A 297 2.60 11.79 -10.91
N GLU A 298 3.38 10.81 -10.47
CA GLU A 298 4.58 11.05 -9.66
C GLU A 298 5.60 11.93 -10.38
N LEU A 299 5.87 11.64 -11.67
CA LEU A 299 6.78 12.45 -12.48
C LEU A 299 6.24 13.86 -12.69
N CYS A 300 4.94 14.03 -12.95
CA CYS A 300 4.31 15.35 -13.07
C CYS A 300 4.50 16.20 -11.82
N VAL A 301 4.30 15.62 -10.62
CA VAL A 301 4.52 16.37 -9.37
C VAL A 301 5.99 16.76 -9.21
N SER A 302 6.92 15.86 -9.51
CA SER A 302 8.37 16.14 -9.46
C SER A 302 8.80 17.23 -10.46
N LEU A 303 8.24 17.20 -11.68
CA LEU A 303 8.55 18.17 -12.74
C LEU A 303 7.90 19.53 -12.49
N TYR A 304 6.71 19.55 -11.90
CA TYR A 304 6.02 20.79 -11.53
C TYR A 304 6.85 21.58 -10.51
N THR A 305 7.37 20.89 -9.49
CA THR A 305 8.17 21.52 -8.43
C THR A 305 9.48 22.10 -8.96
N PRO A 306 9.82 23.36 -8.64
CA PRO A 306 11.09 23.98 -9.02
C PRO A 306 12.30 23.17 -8.55
N GLU A 307 13.38 23.19 -9.34
CA GLU A 307 14.59 22.46 -9.01
C GLU A 307 15.21 22.96 -7.69
N ARG A 308 15.69 22.03 -6.85
CA ARG A 308 16.29 22.30 -5.52
C ARG A 308 15.36 22.85 -4.45
N MET A 309 14.08 23.09 -4.76
CA MET A 309 13.12 23.49 -3.74
C MET A 309 12.83 22.31 -2.81
N THR A 310 13.18 22.43 -1.53
CA THR A 310 12.81 21.44 -0.53
C THR A 310 11.38 21.67 -0.07
N ILE A 311 10.48 20.75 -0.42
CA ILE A 311 9.06 20.80 -0.05
C ILE A 311 8.80 19.74 1.02
N SER A 312 7.95 20.06 2.00
CA SER A 312 7.56 19.08 3.01
C SER A 312 6.81 17.91 2.37
N LYS A 313 7.00 16.70 2.89
CA LYS A 313 6.39 15.49 2.32
C LYS A 313 4.86 15.55 2.30
N ASN A 314 4.25 16.21 3.29
CA ASN A 314 2.81 16.46 3.34
C ASN A 314 2.34 17.29 2.13
N LYS A 315 3.07 18.35 1.77
CA LYS A 315 2.76 19.16 0.58
C LYS A 315 2.94 18.37 -0.72
N ILE A 316 3.96 17.51 -0.81
CA ILE A 316 4.16 16.61 -1.96
C ILE A 316 2.97 15.65 -2.10
N TYR A 317 2.53 15.04 -0.99
CA TYR A 317 1.39 14.14 -0.98
C TYR A 317 0.09 14.84 -1.39
N ASN A 318 -0.16 16.04 -0.87
CA ASN A 318 -1.30 16.85 -1.27
C ASN A 318 -1.25 17.18 -2.77
N ASN A 319 -0.07 17.49 -3.31
CA ASN A 319 0.10 17.66 -4.76
C ASN A 319 -0.21 16.36 -5.52
N LEU A 320 0.27 15.19 -5.07
CA LEU A 320 -0.07 13.91 -5.69
C LEU A 320 -1.59 13.68 -5.72
N GLN A 321 -2.31 13.97 -4.63
CA GLN A 321 -3.76 13.88 -4.60
C GLN A 321 -4.44 14.81 -5.61
N LEU A 322 -3.96 16.06 -5.72
CA LEU A 322 -4.46 17.02 -6.71
C LEU A 322 -4.25 16.50 -8.14
N PHE A 323 -3.04 16.05 -8.47
CA PHE A 323 -2.75 15.50 -9.79
C PHE A 323 -3.55 14.21 -10.05
N CYS A 324 -3.77 13.34 -9.06
CA CYS A 324 -4.68 12.20 -9.18
C CYS A 324 -6.09 12.66 -9.61
N LYS A 325 -6.67 13.66 -8.93
CA LYS A 325 -8.00 14.22 -9.28
C LYS A 325 -8.03 14.75 -10.72
N MET A 326 -6.99 15.48 -11.13
CA MET A 326 -6.85 16.00 -12.49
C MET A 326 -6.80 14.87 -13.54
N PHE A 327 -5.99 13.83 -13.31
CA PHE A 327 -5.86 12.68 -14.21
C PHE A 327 -7.12 11.82 -14.26
N TRP A 328 -7.91 11.73 -13.18
CA TRP A 328 -9.21 11.08 -13.21
C TRP A 328 -10.22 11.83 -14.08
N LYS A 329 -10.28 13.16 -13.96
CA LYS A 329 -11.22 14.00 -14.71
C LYS A 329 -10.85 14.13 -16.19
N PHE A 330 -9.58 14.36 -16.48
CA PHE A 330 -9.08 14.68 -17.82
C PHE A 330 -8.22 13.59 -18.46
N GLY A 331 -8.12 12.40 -17.88
CA GLY A 331 -7.21 11.35 -18.36
C GLY A 331 -7.45 10.88 -19.80
N ASN A 332 -8.63 11.15 -20.37
CA ASN A 332 -8.96 10.84 -21.76
C ASN A 332 -8.73 12.03 -22.73
N SER A 333 -8.33 13.19 -22.22
CA SER A 333 -7.99 14.35 -23.05
C SER A 333 -6.74 14.08 -23.89
N LYS A 334 -6.67 14.70 -25.08
CA LYS A 334 -5.51 14.58 -25.96
C LYS A 334 -4.25 15.16 -25.30
N GLU A 335 -4.38 16.24 -24.51
CA GLU A 335 -3.22 16.83 -23.83
C GLU A 335 -2.60 15.87 -22.80
N ILE A 336 -3.42 15.24 -21.95
CA ILE A 336 -2.89 14.31 -20.93
C ILE A 336 -2.36 13.03 -21.55
N GLN A 337 -2.96 12.52 -22.63
CA GLN A 337 -2.43 11.34 -23.33
C GLN A 337 -1.07 11.63 -23.99
N SER A 338 -0.93 12.78 -24.64
CA SER A 338 0.34 13.23 -25.21
C SER A 338 1.40 13.42 -24.11
N LEU A 339 1.03 14.05 -22.99
CA LEU A 339 1.94 14.21 -21.85
C LEU A 339 2.38 12.85 -21.29
N CYS A 340 1.46 11.91 -21.09
CA CYS A 340 1.79 10.55 -20.63
C CYS A 340 2.77 9.86 -21.58
N TYR A 341 2.60 10.01 -22.89
CA TYR A 341 3.49 9.41 -23.88
C TYR A 341 4.93 9.94 -23.73
N GLU A 342 5.09 11.26 -23.66
CA GLU A 342 6.41 11.88 -23.51
C GLU A 342 7.05 11.58 -22.15
N LEU A 343 6.27 11.56 -21.07
CA LEU A 343 6.74 11.14 -19.75
C LEU A 343 7.25 9.69 -19.73
N ASN A 344 6.57 8.79 -20.45
CA ASN A 344 7.02 7.40 -20.58
C ASN A 344 8.32 7.30 -21.40
N CYS A 345 8.49 8.12 -22.44
CA CYS A 345 9.75 8.21 -23.19
C CYS A 345 10.88 8.73 -22.29
N TYR A 346 10.63 9.79 -21.52
CA TYR A 346 11.58 10.31 -20.54
C TYR A 346 11.94 9.29 -19.46
N GLU A 347 10.98 8.52 -18.96
CA GLU A 347 11.27 7.45 -18.01
C GLU A 347 12.16 6.35 -18.62
N LYS A 348 11.98 6.01 -19.90
CA LYS A 348 12.90 5.09 -20.60
C LYS A 348 14.31 5.66 -20.69
N LEU A 349 14.46 6.96 -20.97
CA LEU A 349 15.76 7.64 -20.99
C LEU A 349 16.45 7.66 -19.62
N LEU A 350 15.69 7.93 -18.54
CA LEU A 350 16.19 7.83 -17.16
C LEU A 350 16.70 6.42 -16.85
N ASN A 351 15.92 5.40 -17.19
CA ASN A 351 16.26 4.00 -16.96
C ASN A 351 17.49 3.55 -17.78
N ALA A 352 17.59 3.97 -19.04
CA ALA A 352 18.75 3.69 -19.90
C ALA A 352 20.05 4.27 -19.32
N ASN A 353 19.98 5.49 -18.75
CA ASN A 353 21.12 6.14 -18.12
C ASN A 353 21.38 5.69 -16.68
N LYS A 354 20.45 4.91 -16.08
CA LYS A 354 20.43 4.51 -14.66
C LYS A 354 20.48 5.72 -13.71
N ILE A 355 19.74 6.77 -14.04
CA ILE A 355 19.62 8.02 -13.27
C ILE A 355 18.16 8.16 -12.84
N LYS A 356 17.91 8.65 -11.63
CA LYS A 356 16.55 8.99 -11.19
C LYS A 356 16.25 10.46 -11.47
N ASP A 357 14.96 10.79 -11.63
CA ASP A 357 14.54 12.19 -11.92
C ASP A 357 15.05 13.19 -10.87
N ASP A 358 15.04 12.81 -9.58
CA ASP A 358 15.53 13.61 -8.46
C ASP A 358 17.06 13.80 -8.46
N GLU A 359 17.79 13.10 -9.32
CA GLU A 359 19.25 13.17 -9.47
C GLU A 359 19.69 13.90 -10.75
N VAL A 360 18.77 14.21 -11.68
CA VAL A 360 19.10 14.84 -12.98
C VAL A 360 19.77 16.20 -12.80
N TRP A 361 19.39 16.95 -11.78
CA TRP A 361 20.01 18.26 -11.48
C TRP A 361 21.51 18.16 -11.17
N MET A 362 22.02 16.98 -10.77
CA MET A 362 23.44 16.78 -10.50
C MET A 362 24.28 16.88 -11.79
N LEU A 363 23.69 16.58 -12.95
CA LEU A 363 24.36 16.70 -14.25
C LEU A 363 24.64 18.16 -14.65
N LYS A 364 23.94 19.12 -14.01
CA LYS A 364 24.09 20.57 -14.24
C LYS A 364 25.18 21.20 -13.37
N GLN A 365 25.82 20.45 -12.48
CA GLN A 365 26.85 21.02 -11.61
C GLN A 365 28.10 21.42 -12.39
N SER A 366 28.76 22.50 -11.96
CA SER A 366 30.10 22.84 -12.40
C SER A 366 31.09 21.74 -11.97
N THR A 367 32.19 21.58 -12.71
CA THR A 367 33.24 20.60 -12.41
C THR A 367 33.77 20.71 -10.98
N SER A 368 33.99 21.92 -10.46
CA SER A 368 34.46 22.15 -9.08
C SER A 368 33.46 21.74 -8.00
N ALA A 369 32.18 22.07 -8.17
CA ALA A 369 31.12 21.62 -7.27
C ALA A 369 30.98 20.08 -7.30
N ALA A 370 31.08 19.50 -8.50
CA ALA A 370 30.98 18.06 -8.68
C ALA A 370 32.15 17.30 -8.03
N THR A 371 33.38 17.82 -8.10
CA THR A 371 34.53 17.21 -7.42
C THR A 371 34.39 17.27 -5.90
N LEU A 372 33.96 18.41 -5.33
CA LEU A 372 33.74 18.52 -3.89
C LEU A 372 32.66 17.54 -3.41
N LYS A 373 31.53 17.48 -4.13
CA LYS A 373 30.45 16.52 -3.82
C LYS A 373 30.90 15.07 -3.98
N PHE A 374 31.75 14.77 -4.95
CA PHE A 374 32.30 13.43 -5.15
C PHE A 374 33.16 12.99 -3.95
N ILE A 375 34.00 13.89 -3.42
CA ILE A 375 34.81 13.63 -2.21
C ILE A 375 33.90 13.41 -0.99
N GLU A 376 32.88 14.26 -0.80
CA GLU A 376 31.89 14.10 0.27
C GLU A 376 31.19 12.72 0.21
N HIS A 377 30.81 12.27 -0.98
CA HIS A 377 30.22 10.95 -1.17
C HIS A 377 31.20 9.81 -0.97
N ILE A 378 32.51 9.97 -1.27
CA ILE A 378 33.53 8.97 -0.93
C ILE A 378 33.63 8.81 0.59
N CYS A 379 33.74 9.91 1.33
CA CYS A 379 33.78 9.87 2.79
C CYS A 379 32.52 9.21 3.37
N SER A 380 31.35 9.59 2.85
CA SER A 380 30.07 9.00 3.23
C SER A 380 30.00 7.51 2.90
N LEU A 381 30.50 7.09 1.74
CA LEU A 381 30.53 5.69 1.32
C LEU A 381 31.43 4.86 2.24
N ILE A 382 32.62 5.35 2.58
CA ILE A 382 33.53 4.67 3.52
C ILE A 382 32.83 4.47 4.86
N PHE A 383 32.20 5.52 5.39
CA PHE A 383 31.42 5.46 6.62
C PHE A 383 30.28 4.43 6.53
N CYS A 384 29.45 4.50 5.48
CA CYS A 384 28.35 3.57 5.25
C CYS A 384 28.82 2.13 5.07
N VAL A 385 29.99 1.87 4.48
CA VAL A 385 30.55 0.52 4.31
C VAL A 385 31.01 -0.02 5.67
N ILE A 386 31.70 0.78 6.49
CA ILE A 386 32.12 0.37 7.83
C ILE A 386 30.91 -0.05 8.66
N PHE A 387 29.89 0.80 8.80
CA PHE A 387 28.73 0.45 9.64
C PHE A 387 27.74 -0.51 8.96
N GLY A 388 27.57 -0.38 7.65
CA GLY A 388 26.60 -1.12 6.85
C GLY A 388 27.07 -2.50 6.37
N MET A 389 28.36 -2.83 6.42
CA MET A 389 28.86 -4.14 6.00
C MET A 389 29.52 -4.97 7.11
N THR A 390 29.98 -4.37 8.22
CA THR A 390 30.75 -5.06 9.29
C THR A 390 30.08 -6.35 9.78
N PHE A 391 28.76 -6.36 9.94
CA PHE A 391 28.04 -7.50 10.49
C PHE A 391 27.17 -8.23 9.45
N SER A 392 27.20 -7.84 8.18
CA SER A 392 26.29 -8.37 7.17
C SER A 392 26.44 -9.87 6.95
N PHE A 393 27.64 -10.42 7.17
CA PHE A 393 27.88 -11.87 7.06
C PHE A 393 27.06 -12.69 8.06
N LEU A 394 26.81 -12.15 9.26
CA LEU A 394 26.00 -12.83 10.29
C LEU A 394 24.55 -12.97 9.83
N TRP A 395 24.00 -11.97 9.14
CA TRP A 395 22.57 -11.95 8.80
C TRP A 395 22.25 -12.28 7.34
N LEU A 396 23.25 -12.54 6.51
CA LEU A 396 23.05 -12.95 5.12
C LEU A 396 22.23 -14.25 4.99
N PRO A 397 22.45 -15.30 5.82
CA PRO A 397 21.59 -16.49 5.81
C PRO A 397 20.14 -16.17 6.20
N LEU A 398 19.96 -15.32 7.21
CA LEU A 398 18.65 -14.88 7.68
C LEU A 398 17.87 -14.17 6.56
N VAL A 399 18.53 -13.24 5.86
CA VAL A 399 17.94 -12.52 4.72
C VAL A 399 17.60 -13.50 3.59
N ALA A 400 18.50 -14.41 3.22
CA ALA A 400 18.27 -15.40 2.17
C ALA A 400 17.07 -16.32 2.48
N ILE A 401 16.99 -16.84 3.71
CA ILE A 401 15.87 -17.68 4.17
C ILE A 401 14.56 -16.88 4.13
N SER A 402 14.57 -15.62 4.58
CA SER A 402 13.39 -14.76 4.55
C SER A 402 12.86 -14.53 3.13
N ILE A 403 13.75 -14.32 2.15
CA ILE A 403 13.39 -14.14 0.75
C ILE A 403 12.81 -15.42 0.17
N TYR A 404 13.46 -16.56 0.42
CA TYR A 404 13.02 -17.87 -0.07
C TYR A 404 11.62 -18.24 0.45
N LEU A 405 11.41 -18.14 1.77
CA LEU A 405 10.12 -18.48 2.38
C LEU A 405 9.01 -17.53 1.93
N ALA A 406 9.31 -16.23 1.79
CA ALA A 406 8.33 -15.25 1.32
C ALA A 406 7.93 -15.47 -0.15
N GLU A 407 8.87 -15.86 -1.02
CA GLU A 407 8.56 -16.18 -2.42
C GLU A 407 7.69 -17.44 -2.56
N ASN A 408 7.95 -18.47 -1.75
CA ASN A 408 7.09 -19.64 -1.71
C ASN A 408 5.66 -19.29 -1.25
N HIS A 409 5.52 -18.43 -0.23
CA HIS A 409 4.21 -17.97 0.23
C HIS A 409 3.51 -17.02 -0.75
N ARG A 410 4.25 -16.25 -1.56
CA ARG A 410 3.70 -15.45 -2.67
C ARG A 410 3.05 -16.33 -3.72
N LYS A 411 3.74 -17.39 -4.15
CA LYS A 411 3.23 -18.36 -5.15
C LYS A 411 1.92 -19.02 -4.71
N THR A 412 1.82 -19.42 -3.44
CA THR A 412 0.57 -20.01 -2.91
C THR A 412 -0.56 -18.98 -2.81
N SER A 413 -0.24 -17.73 -2.43
CA SER A 413 -1.22 -16.65 -2.32
C SER A 413 -1.77 -16.21 -3.68
N LEU A 414 -0.93 -16.18 -4.73
CA LEU A 414 -1.35 -15.90 -6.09
C LEU A 414 -2.31 -16.96 -6.63
N LYS A 415 -2.04 -18.25 -6.39
CA LYS A 415 -2.93 -19.34 -6.80
C LYS A 415 -4.32 -19.27 -6.14
N ASN A 416 -4.39 -18.75 -4.92
CA ASN A 416 -5.63 -18.71 -4.13
C ASN A 416 -6.45 -17.41 -4.32
N SER A 417 -5.94 -16.42 -5.05
CA SER A 417 -6.57 -15.11 -5.15
C SER A 417 -6.80 -14.69 -6.60
N THR A 418 -8.01 -14.22 -6.88
CA THR A 418 -8.37 -13.65 -8.19
C THR A 418 -8.09 -12.14 -8.28
N VAL A 419 -7.82 -11.48 -7.15
CA VAL A 419 -7.67 -10.02 -7.09
C VAL A 419 -6.21 -9.55 -7.07
N LYS A 420 -5.26 -10.45 -6.77
CA LYS A 420 -3.82 -10.15 -6.68
C LYS A 420 -3.17 -10.18 -8.05
N ILE A 421 -2.37 -9.16 -8.35
CA ILE A 421 -1.64 -9.03 -9.62
C ILE A 421 -0.23 -9.61 -9.45
N GLN A 422 0.57 -9.04 -8.53
CA GLN A 422 1.96 -9.46 -8.30
C GLN A 422 2.14 -10.25 -6.99
N GLY A 423 1.23 -10.06 -6.02
CA GLY A 423 1.28 -10.66 -4.70
C GLY A 423 2.34 -10.02 -3.81
N GLY A 424 2.69 -8.76 -4.10
CA GLY A 424 3.74 -8.04 -3.40
C GLY A 424 3.42 -7.76 -1.95
N ASP A 425 2.15 -7.42 -1.71
CA ASP A 425 1.52 -7.24 -0.41
C ASP A 425 1.87 -8.34 0.60
N VAL A 426 1.95 -9.58 0.11
CA VAL A 426 2.25 -10.75 0.92
C VAL A 426 3.74 -10.89 1.23
N VAL A 427 4.62 -10.53 0.29
CA VAL A 427 6.07 -10.77 0.41
C VAL A 427 6.65 -9.97 1.56
N ALA A 428 6.38 -8.66 1.58
CA ALA A 428 6.89 -7.78 2.62
C ALA A 428 6.38 -8.21 4.01
N SER A 429 5.07 -8.44 4.12
CA SER A 429 4.41 -8.90 5.35
C SER A 429 4.99 -10.22 5.86
N TYR A 430 5.21 -11.17 4.96
CA TYR A 430 5.70 -12.49 5.33
C TYR A 430 7.19 -12.44 5.74
N LYS A 431 8.01 -11.63 5.06
CA LYS A 431 9.41 -11.39 5.47
C LYS A 431 9.47 -10.88 6.91
N VAL A 432 8.63 -9.91 7.27
CA VAL A 432 8.56 -9.35 8.64
C VAL A 432 8.20 -10.42 9.65
N LEU A 433 7.18 -11.23 9.36
CA LEU A 433 6.75 -12.31 10.26
C LEU A 433 7.83 -13.38 10.45
N VAL A 434 8.54 -13.73 9.37
CA VAL A 434 9.68 -14.65 9.43
C VAL A 434 10.82 -14.05 10.25
N LEU A 435 11.16 -12.78 10.04
CA LEU A 435 12.22 -12.09 10.79
C LEU A 435 11.87 -11.95 12.27
N LEU A 436 10.60 -11.72 12.61
CA LEU A 436 10.15 -11.63 14.01
C LEU A 436 10.44 -12.91 14.80
N VAL A 437 10.40 -14.07 14.14
CA VAL A 437 10.68 -15.38 14.75
C VAL A 437 12.15 -15.76 14.63
N LEU A 438 12.74 -15.60 13.45
CA LEU A 438 14.10 -16.06 13.16
C LEU A 438 15.18 -15.15 13.76
N LEU A 439 14.95 -13.84 13.86
CA LEU A 439 15.97 -12.93 14.38
C LEU A 439 16.31 -13.21 15.86
N PRO A 440 15.34 -13.41 16.78
CA PRO A 440 15.63 -13.82 18.15
C PRO A 440 16.31 -15.20 18.23
N THR A 441 15.90 -16.17 17.41
CA THR A 441 16.50 -17.52 17.46
C THR A 441 17.93 -17.54 16.94
N PHE A 442 18.24 -16.79 15.88
CA PHE A 442 19.60 -16.60 15.39
C PHE A 442 20.47 -15.88 16.42
N ASN A 443 19.95 -14.81 17.05
CA ASN A 443 20.70 -14.08 18.07
C ASN A 443 20.97 -14.94 19.31
N LEU A 444 20.03 -15.78 19.73
CA LEU A 444 20.22 -16.78 20.77
C LEU A 444 21.32 -17.79 20.39
N MET A 445 21.27 -18.30 19.16
CA MET A 445 22.25 -19.27 18.65
C MET A 445 23.66 -18.66 18.60
N TYR A 446 23.79 -17.42 18.11
CA TYR A 446 25.07 -16.70 18.10
C TYR A 446 25.57 -16.40 19.51
N GLY A 447 24.71 -15.91 20.39
CA GLY A 447 25.05 -15.67 21.79
C GLY A 447 25.56 -16.94 22.48
N LEU A 448 24.90 -18.08 22.25
CA LEU A 448 25.31 -19.38 22.78
C LEU A 448 26.67 -19.80 22.21
N PHE A 449 26.84 -19.78 20.88
CA PHE A 449 28.08 -20.20 20.23
C PHE A 449 29.29 -19.37 20.66
N PHE A 450 29.19 -18.04 20.63
CA PHE A 450 30.28 -17.15 21.06
C PHE A 450 30.53 -17.24 22.57
N SER A 451 29.49 -17.42 23.38
CA SER A 451 29.66 -17.56 24.83
C SER A 451 30.40 -18.84 25.22
N LEU A 452 30.16 -19.96 24.51
CA LEU A 452 30.86 -21.23 24.73
C LEU A 452 32.34 -21.12 24.35
N TYR A 453 32.65 -20.31 23.34
CA TYR A 453 34.03 -20.09 22.88
C TYR A 453 34.82 -19.15 23.81
N ILE A 454 34.20 -18.08 24.32
CA ILE A 454 34.89 -17.02 25.08
C ILE A 454 34.91 -17.29 26.59
N TYR A 455 33.86 -17.85 27.17
CA TYR A 455 33.68 -17.94 28.61
C TYR A 455 33.61 -19.38 29.11
N GLU A 456 34.31 -19.67 30.21
CA GLU A 456 34.29 -21.00 30.84
C GLU A 456 33.13 -21.17 31.84
N THR A 457 32.77 -20.12 32.57
CA THR A 457 31.73 -20.17 33.62
C THR A 457 30.32 -20.00 33.07
N TRP A 458 29.36 -20.80 33.56
CA TRP A 458 27.95 -20.75 33.16
C TRP A 458 27.27 -19.38 33.36
N LEU A 459 27.55 -18.68 34.46
CA LEU A 459 26.97 -17.36 34.72
C LEU A 459 27.37 -16.32 33.66
N LYS A 460 28.66 -16.26 33.28
CA LYS A 460 29.14 -15.35 32.23
C LYS A 460 28.55 -15.71 30.86
N ARG A 461 28.32 -17.00 30.59
CA ARG A 461 27.68 -17.46 29.35
C ARG A 461 26.25 -16.97 29.22
N ILE A 462 25.46 -17.15 30.28
CA ILE A 462 24.06 -16.69 30.32
C ILE A 462 24.01 -15.16 30.21
N ALA A 463 24.87 -14.45 30.94
CA ALA A 463 24.96 -13.00 30.85
C ALA A 463 25.28 -12.52 29.43
N PHE A 464 26.27 -13.13 28.76
CA PHE A 464 26.62 -12.80 27.38
C PHE A 464 25.49 -13.11 26.39
N MET A 465 24.76 -14.20 26.59
CA MET A 465 23.60 -14.55 25.76
C MET A 465 22.49 -13.49 25.88
N ILE A 466 22.18 -13.03 27.11
CA ILE A 466 21.19 -11.95 27.33
C ILE A 466 21.65 -10.67 26.64
N VAL A 467 22.92 -10.29 26.82
CA VAL A 467 23.51 -9.11 26.17
C VAL A 467 23.42 -9.22 24.64
N SER A 468 23.69 -10.41 24.08
CA SER A 468 23.62 -10.66 22.64
C SER A 468 22.20 -10.49 22.10
N ILE A 469 21.19 -10.96 22.83
CA ILE A 469 19.78 -10.80 22.43
C ILE A 469 19.38 -9.32 22.40
N CYS A 470 19.92 -8.50 23.30
CA CYS A 470 19.60 -7.07 23.36
C CYS A 470 20.40 -6.24 22.34
N ILE A 471 21.70 -6.51 22.16
CA ILE A 471 22.60 -5.69 21.33
C ILE A 471 22.53 -6.07 19.85
N LEU A 472 22.49 -7.36 19.50
CA LEU A 472 22.53 -7.80 18.09
C LEU A 472 21.37 -7.26 17.23
N PRO A 473 20.11 -7.13 17.73
CA PRO A 473 19.05 -6.47 16.96
C PRO A 473 19.35 -4.99 16.66
N ILE A 474 19.98 -4.27 17.59
CA ILE A 474 20.38 -2.88 17.40
C ILE A 474 21.48 -2.79 16.33
N CYS A 475 22.47 -3.69 16.40
CA CYS A 475 23.50 -3.80 15.36
C CYS A 475 22.91 -4.16 14.00
N TYR A 476 21.92 -5.06 13.95
CA TYR A 476 21.21 -5.41 12.72
C TYR A 476 20.48 -4.21 12.13
N TYR A 477 19.78 -3.44 12.97
CA TYR A 477 19.09 -2.22 12.57
C TYR A 477 20.07 -1.17 11.98
N ILE A 478 21.18 -0.93 12.68
CA ILE A 478 22.24 -0.02 12.20
C ILE A 478 22.80 -0.50 10.86
N ASN A 479 23.11 -1.80 10.75
CA ASN A 479 23.66 -2.38 9.53
C ASN A 479 22.69 -2.24 8.34
N LEU A 480 21.40 -2.55 8.56
CA LEU A 480 20.36 -2.34 7.56
C LEU A 480 20.31 -0.88 7.11
N ASN A 481 20.24 0.06 8.05
CA ASN A 481 20.09 1.48 7.73
C ASN A 481 21.22 2.03 6.86
N TYR A 482 22.48 1.68 7.16
CA TYR A 482 23.62 2.15 6.37
C TYR A 482 23.80 1.39 5.06
N SER A 483 23.49 0.08 5.03
CA SER A 483 23.61 -0.74 3.82
C SER A 483 22.72 -0.25 2.67
N VAL A 484 21.54 0.30 2.99
CA VAL A 484 20.58 0.81 1.99
C VAL A 484 21.07 2.07 1.28
N GLN A 485 21.90 2.87 1.95
CA GLN A 485 22.44 4.11 1.37
C GLN A 485 23.55 3.82 0.33
N ILE A 486 24.25 2.69 0.45
CA ILE A 486 25.40 2.35 -0.41
C ILE A 486 25.06 2.36 -1.91
N PRO A 487 24.01 1.68 -2.41
CA PRO A 487 23.67 1.74 -3.83
C PRO A 487 23.29 3.14 -4.32
N THR A 488 22.74 3.99 -3.45
CA THR A 488 22.39 5.36 -3.82
C THR A 488 23.64 6.23 -3.98
N LEU A 489 24.60 6.13 -3.05
CA LEU A 489 25.88 6.82 -3.12
C LEU A 489 26.68 6.38 -4.34
N LEU A 490 26.75 5.07 -4.62
CA LEU A 490 27.46 4.56 -5.81
C LEU A 490 26.86 5.09 -7.12
N ARG A 491 25.52 5.18 -7.22
CA ARG A 491 24.84 5.76 -8.39
C ARG A 491 25.15 7.25 -8.52
N GLN A 492 25.05 8.01 -7.44
CA GLN A 492 25.35 9.45 -7.42
C GLN A 492 26.82 9.73 -7.76
N MET A 493 27.76 8.95 -7.24
CA MET A 493 29.17 9.03 -7.58
C MET A 493 29.42 8.78 -9.07
N LYS A 494 28.73 7.80 -9.69
CA LYS A 494 28.81 7.57 -11.15
C LYS A 494 28.35 8.80 -11.94
N ILE A 495 27.28 9.48 -11.50
CA ILE A 495 26.78 10.71 -12.13
C ILE A 495 27.82 11.83 -12.03
N LEU A 496 28.36 12.06 -10.84
CA LEU A 496 29.37 13.10 -10.63
C LEU A 496 30.66 12.82 -11.40
N LEU A 497 31.08 11.56 -11.46
CA LEU A 497 32.25 11.15 -12.25
C LEU A 497 32.08 11.51 -13.73
N LYS A 498 30.87 11.31 -14.30
CA LYS A 498 30.57 11.71 -15.67
C LYS A 498 30.70 13.22 -15.88
N VAL A 499 30.22 14.02 -14.91
CA VAL A 499 30.36 15.49 -14.95
C VAL A 499 31.83 15.92 -14.88
N ILE A 500 32.63 15.27 -14.02
CA ILE A 500 34.07 15.56 -13.86
C ILE A 500 34.85 15.17 -15.12
N CYS A 501 34.59 14.00 -15.69
CA CYS A 501 35.22 13.53 -16.94
C CYS A 501 34.69 14.26 -18.18
N GLY A 502 33.61 15.04 -18.05
CA GLY A 502 32.90 15.75 -19.11
C GLY A 502 33.67 16.85 -19.82
N ILE A 503 34.95 17.09 -19.48
CA ILE A 503 35.87 17.95 -20.24
C ILE A 503 36.18 17.31 -21.62
N ILE A 504 35.98 16.00 -21.78
CA ILE A 504 36.07 15.29 -23.06
C ILE A 504 34.69 15.39 -23.75
N ASN A 505 34.48 16.49 -24.47
CA ASN A 505 33.19 17.03 -24.93
C ASN A 505 32.28 16.07 -25.75
N VAL A 506 32.82 14.97 -26.31
CA VAL A 506 32.10 14.05 -27.22
C VAL A 506 31.18 13.05 -26.49
N TRP A 507 31.30 12.90 -25.16
CA TRP A 507 30.59 11.85 -24.42
C TRP A 507 29.35 12.33 -23.63
N ARG A 508 28.97 13.62 -23.74
CA ARG A 508 27.87 14.22 -22.95
C ARG A 508 26.53 14.36 -23.67
N ASP A 509 26.40 13.97 -24.93
CA ASP A 509 25.16 14.22 -25.70
C ASP A 509 23.91 13.59 -25.06
N ASN A 510 23.99 12.32 -24.62
CA ASN A 510 22.88 11.66 -23.93
C ASN A 510 22.47 12.36 -22.61
N GLU A 511 23.41 13.02 -21.94
CA GLU A 511 23.15 13.75 -20.69
C GLU A 511 22.49 15.10 -20.96
N ARG A 512 22.93 15.78 -22.03
CA ARG A 512 22.31 17.00 -22.52
C ARG A 512 20.88 16.75 -22.99
N GLU A 513 20.67 15.68 -23.76
CA GLU A 513 19.33 15.22 -24.17
C GLU A 513 18.42 14.99 -22.96
N LEU A 514 18.92 14.33 -21.91
CA LEU A 514 18.16 14.08 -20.69
C LEU A 514 17.77 15.40 -19.97
N ILE A 515 18.71 16.35 -19.86
CA ILE A 515 18.45 17.65 -19.26
C ILE A 515 17.43 18.44 -20.09
N ASN A 516 17.59 18.45 -21.42
CA ASN A 516 16.70 19.16 -22.34
C ASN A 516 15.29 18.58 -22.29
N THR A 517 15.16 17.26 -22.42
CA THR A 517 13.87 16.56 -22.33
C THR A 517 13.18 16.87 -20.99
N ARG A 518 13.94 16.89 -19.89
CA ARG A 518 13.39 17.26 -18.59
C ARG A 518 12.89 18.70 -18.57
N HIS A 519 13.65 19.67 -19.09
CA HIS A 519 13.23 21.07 -19.18
C HIS A 519 11.93 21.24 -19.98
N GLU A 520 11.84 20.63 -21.16
CA GLU A 520 10.65 20.70 -22.01
C GLU A 520 9.43 20.13 -21.30
N LEU A 521 9.60 18.98 -20.64
CA LEU A 521 8.54 18.36 -19.85
C LEU A 521 8.12 19.22 -18.65
N GLN A 522 9.04 19.91 -17.96
CA GLN A 522 8.67 20.84 -16.90
C GLN A 522 7.78 21.97 -17.41
N LEU A 523 8.15 22.58 -18.55
CA LEU A 523 7.34 23.62 -19.19
C LEU A 523 5.97 23.09 -19.61
N LYS A 524 5.93 21.88 -20.20
CA LYS A 524 4.69 21.24 -20.64
C LYS A 524 3.78 20.90 -19.47
N VAL A 525 4.30 20.32 -18.39
CA VAL A 525 3.51 20.02 -17.17
C VAL A 525 2.93 21.31 -16.59
N ARG A 526 3.71 22.39 -16.51
CA ARG A 526 3.21 23.68 -15.99
C ARG A 526 2.12 24.28 -16.88
N ASN A 527 2.27 24.18 -18.21
CA ASN A 527 1.25 24.61 -19.16
C ASN A 527 -0.05 23.79 -19.04
N VAL A 528 0.07 22.47 -18.89
CA VAL A 528 -1.09 21.58 -18.65
C VAL A 528 -1.80 21.95 -17.35
N VAL A 529 -1.05 22.23 -16.27
CA VAL A 529 -1.62 22.66 -15.00
C VAL A 529 -2.32 24.02 -15.12
N SER A 530 -1.75 24.98 -15.84
CA SER A 530 -2.37 26.30 -16.02
C SER A 530 -3.62 26.25 -16.89
N THR A 531 -3.65 25.38 -17.91
CA THR A 531 -4.79 25.27 -18.83
C THR A 531 -5.93 24.43 -18.23
N LEU A 532 -5.62 23.24 -17.71
CA LEU A 532 -6.64 22.32 -17.20
C LEU A 532 -6.97 22.52 -15.72
N GLY A 533 -6.07 23.13 -14.94
CA GLY A 533 -6.21 23.24 -13.48
C GLY A 533 -7.49 23.93 -13.03
N HIS A 534 -7.89 25.01 -13.71
CA HIS A 534 -9.15 25.74 -13.44
C HIS A 534 -10.39 24.87 -13.65
N HIS A 535 -10.33 23.91 -14.57
CA HIS A 535 -11.45 23.03 -14.89
C HIS A 535 -11.51 21.78 -13.99
N VAL A 536 -10.53 21.53 -13.12
CA VAL A 536 -10.57 20.39 -12.18
C VAL A 536 -11.57 20.66 -11.06
N SER A 537 -11.36 21.74 -10.32
CA SER A 537 -12.24 22.24 -9.24
C SER A 537 -11.90 23.70 -8.94
N ASP A 538 -12.86 24.47 -8.42
CA ASP A 538 -12.70 25.91 -8.16
C ASP A 538 -11.47 26.24 -7.29
N ASN A 539 -11.19 25.40 -6.28
CA ASN A 539 -10.08 25.60 -5.35
C ASN A 539 -8.77 24.88 -5.76
N PHE A 540 -8.71 24.25 -6.95
CA PHE A 540 -7.58 23.39 -7.35
C PHE A 540 -6.26 24.16 -7.34
N LEU A 541 -6.21 25.29 -8.06
CA LEU A 541 -5.00 26.10 -8.19
C LEU A 541 -4.65 26.77 -6.88
N GLU A 542 -5.64 27.20 -6.09
CA GLU A 542 -5.38 27.78 -4.78
C GLU A 542 -4.70 26.77 -3.84
N GLN A 543 -5.21 25.53 -3.80
CA GLN A 543 -4.59 24.44 -3.03
C GLN A 543 -3.17 24.13 -3.53
N LEU A 544 -2.97 24.10 -4.85
CA LEU A 544 -1.65 23.89 -5.43
C LEU A 544 -0.67 25.03 -5.09
N TYR A 545 -1.12 26.28 -5.12
CA TYR A 545 -0.31 27.45 -4.82
C TYR A 545 -0.01 27.62 -3.33
N ARG A 546 -0.88 27.15 -2.44
CA ARG A 546 -0.57 27.02 -1.00
C ARG A 546 0.61 26.06 -0.76
N ASN A 547 0.72 25.01 -1.57
CA ASN A 547 1.83 24.05 -1.48
C ASN A 547 3.10 24.59 -2.14
N VAL A 548 3.00 25.09 -3.37
CA VAL A 548 4.10 25.66 -4.17
C VAL A 548 3.69 27.03 -4.70
N PRO A 549 4.21 28.13 -4.12
CA PRO A 549 3.75 29.47 -4.47
C PRO A 549 3.95 29.80 -5.96
N LYS A 550 2.92 30.39 -6.57
CA LYS A 550 2.90 30.71 -8.02
C LYS A 550 4.12 31.52 -8.46
N PHE A 551 4.51 32.54 -7.70
CA PHE A 551 5.65 33.39 -8.05
C PHE A 551 6.98 32.61 -8.16
N VAL A 552 7.15 31.54 -7.37
CA VAL A 552 8.34 30.67 -7.45
C VAL A 552 8.31 29.86 -8.73
N VAL A 553 7.13 29.32 -9.08
CA VAL A 553 6.93 28.56 -10.32
C VAL A 553 7.16 29.47 -11.54
N ASP A 554 6.63 30.69 -11.52
CA ASP A 554 6.77 31.65 -12.62
C ASP A 554 8.23 32.11 -12.78
N ALA A 555 8.94 32.39 -11.67
CA ALA A 555 10.35 32.74 -11.69
C ALA A 555 11.23 31.60 -12.25
N ASP A 556 10.97 30.37 -11.81
CA ASP A 556 11.69 29.20 -12.33
C ASP A 556 11.33 28.92 -13.80
N THR A 557 10.08 29.15 -14.21
CA THR A 557 9.66 29.01 -15.62
C THR A 557 10.40 30.00 -16.52
N LYS A 558 10.56 31.25 -16.09
CA LYS A 558 11.39 32.24 -16.81
C LYS A 558 12.84 31.78 -16.92
N ARG A 559 13.42 31.26 -15.83
CA ARG A 559 14.78 30.69 -15.82
C ARG A 559 14.92 29.54 -16.84
N LEU A 560 13.96 28.62 -16.88
CA LEU A 560 13.95 27.49 -17.82
C LEU A 560 13.88 27.95 -19.28
N ILE A 561 13.06 28.97 -19.57
CA ILE A 561 12.94 29.54 -20.91
C ILE A 561 14.25 30.22 -21.34
N MET A 562 14.88 30.99 -20.44
CA MET A 562 16.16 31.65 -20.73
C MET A 562 17.31 30.65 -20.95
N GLY A 563 17.32 29.52 -20.23
CA GLY A 563 18.34 28.49 -20.33
C GLY A 563 18.03 27.36 -21.32
N LYS A 564 17.08 27.56 -22.24
CA LYS A 564 16.64 26.52 -23.18
C LYS A 564 17.76 26.04 -24.09
N ASP A 565 18.58 26.97 -24.58
CA ASP A 565 19.61 26.67 -25.58
C ASP A 565 20.94 26.17 -24.98
N GLU A 566 21.12 26.28 -23.66
CA GLU A 566 22.35 25.88 -22.98
C GLU A 566 22.60 24.37 -23.04
N TRP A 567 21.54 23.57 -23.09
CA TRP A 567 21.58 22.12 -22.89
C TRP A 567 21.06 21.33 -24.09
N VAL A 568 20.85 21.98 -25.24
CA VAL A 568 20.48 21.31 -26.49
C VAL A 568 21.64 20.38 -26.91
N PRO A 569 21.36 19.11 -27.29
CA PRO A 569 22.35 18.20 -27.86
C PRO A 569 23.10 18.85 -29.02
N ILE A 570 24.40 18.56 -29.16
CA ILE A 570 25.25 19.23 -30.16
C ILE A 570 24.75 18.98 -31.58
N ILE A 571 24.22 17.78 -31.84
CA ILE A 571 23.65 17.37 -33.13
C ILE A 571 22.36 18.14 -33.45
N GLU A 572 21.50 18.39 -32.47
CA GLU A 572 20.28 19.18 -32.68
C GLU A 572 20.61 20.66 -32.85
N ARG A 573 21.59 21.15 -32.08
CA ARG A 573 22.06 22.53 -32.17
C ARG A 573 22.64 22.84 -33.56
N SER A 574 23.44 21.93 -34.13
CA SER A 574 23.97 22.14 -35.48
C SER A 574 22.88 22.13 -36.55
N GLN A 575 21.78 21.40 -36.36
CA GLN A 575 20.61 21.45 -37.25
C GLN A 575 19.80 22.74 -37.10
N LEU A 576 19.71 23.29 -35.89
CA LEU A 576 19.05 24.59 -35.63
C LEU A 576 19.86 25.74 -36.25
N GLU A 577 21.17 25.77 -36.00
CA GLU A 577 22.08 26.76 -36.58
C GLU A 577 22.05 26.70 -38.13
N TYR A 578 22.04 25.50 -38.71
CA TYR A 578 21.90 25.32 -40.17
C TYR A 578 20.54 25.78 -40.72
N ARG A 579 19.44 25.68 -39.94
CA ARG A 579 18.13 26.22 -40.36
C ARG A 579 18.05 27.74 -40.28
N GLU A 580 18.70 28.35 -39.29
CA GLU A 580 18.79 29.81 -39.17
C GLU A 580 19.68 30.43 -40.25
N GLU A 581 20.70 29.72 -40.74
CA GLU A 581 21.51 30.17 -41.88
C GLU A 581 20.78 30.11 -43.23
N ILE A 582 19.68 29.35 -43.33
CA ILE A 582 18.90 29.15 -44.56
C ILE A 582 17.69 30.11 -44.66
N LEU A 583 17.23 30.67 -43.53
CA LEU A 583 16.12 31.64 -43.45
C LEU A 583 16.64 33.08 -43.51
#